data_AF-A0A2V9PQK1-F1
#
_entry.id   AF-A0A2V9PQK1-F1
#
_cell.length_a   1.000
_cell.length_b   1.000
_cell.length_c   1.000
_cell.angle_alpha   90.00
_cell.angle_beta   90.00
_cell.angle_gamma   90.00
#
_symmetry.space_group_name_H-M   'P 1'
#
loop_
_entity.id
_entity.type
_entity.pdbx_description
1 polymer ?
#
loop_
_entity_poly.entity_id
_entity_poly.type
_entity_poly.pdbx_seq_one_letter_code
_entity_poly.pdbx_strand_id
1 'polypeptide(L)' 'VEHPWTVESLAVACGMSRSAFAVCFKDLVGETPLQYLTGWRMQKATGLLQKGDKKLFEVAKSVGYD' A
#
# COMPACT_ATOMS: atom_id res chain seq x y z
N VAL A 1 -5.24 -12.10 7.08
CA VAL A 1 -3.80 -11.88 6.86
C VAL A 1 -3.67 -10.55 6.14
N GLU A 2 -3.13 -9.52 6.79
CA GLU A 2 -2.92 -8.21 6.15
C GLU A 2 -1.62 -8.29 5.34
N HIS A 3 -1.74 -8.35 4.00
CA HIS A 3 -0.57 -8.42 3.13
C HIS A 3 0.11 -7.05 3.04
N PRO A 4 1.44 -6.95 3.25
CA PRO A 4 2.19 -5.72 3.05
C PRO A 4 2.32 -5.47 1.54
N TRP A 5 1.40 -4.67 0.99
CA TRP A 5 1.46 -4.29 -0.42
C TRP A 5 2.68 -3.43 -0.68
N THR A 6 3.52 -3.86 -1.62
CA THR A 6 4.64 -3.09 -2.18
C THR A 6 4.37 -2.87 -3.66
N VAL A 7 5.07 -1.92 -4.28
CA VAL A 7 4.98 -1.71 -5.73
C VAL A 7 5.36 -3.00 -6.49
N GLU A 8 6.32 -3.75 -5.96
CA GLU A 8 6.73 -5.04 -6.52
C GLU A 8 5.64 -6.11 -6.41
N SER A 9 5.00 -6.27 -5.25
CA SER A 9 3.95 -7.28 -5.10
C SER A 9 2.72 -6.98 -5.94
N LEU A 10 2.39 -5.70 -6.14
CA LEU A 10 1.36 -5.27 -7.09
C LEU A 10 1.76 -5.56 -8.54
N ALA A 11 2.99 -5.25 -8.92
CA ALA A 11 3.48 -5.54 -10.28
C ALA A 11 3.43 -7.04 -10.59
N VAL A 12 3.86 -7.88 -9.64
CA VAL A 12 3.77 -9.35 -9.75
C VAL A 12 2.31 -9.81 -9.88
N ALA A 13 1.40 -9.27 -9.08
CA ALA A 13 -0.03 -9.60 -9.18
C ALA A 13 -0.64 -9.22 -10.54
N CYS A 14 -0.10 -8.20 -11.21
CA CYS A 14 -0.49 -7.78 -12.56
C CYS A 14 0.29 -8.48 -13.68
N GLY A 15 1.24 -9.38 -13.37
CA GLY A 15 2.08 -10.04 -14.38
C GLY A 15 3.06 -9.09 -15.08
N MET A 16 3.43 -7.99 -14.44
CA MET A 16 4.28 -6.94 -15.01
C MET A 16 5.61 -6.84 -14.26
N SER A 17 6.64 -6.35 -14.95
CA SER A 17 7.84 -5.87 -14.25
C SER A 17 7.50 -4.63 -13.42
N ARG A 18 8.30 -4.38 -12.36
CA ARG A 18 8.09 -3.23 -11.47
C ARG A 18 8.07 -1.89 -12.22
N SER A 19 8.94 -1.72 -13.21
CA SER A 19 9.02 -0.48 -14.00
C SER A 19 7.84 -0.34 -14.97
N ALA A 20 7.45 -1.41 -15.67
CA ALA A 20 6.30 -1.40 -16.57
C ALA A 20 5.01 -1.10 -15.80
N PHE A 21 4.84 -1.71 -14.63
CA PHE A 21 3.73 -1.42 -13.73
C PHE A 21 3.72 0.04 -13.29
N ALA A 22 4.87 0.59 -12.88
CA ALA A 22 4.95 1.98 -12.42
C ALA A 22 4.58 3.00 -13.50
N VAL A 23 4.97 2.76 -14.75
CA VAL A 23 4.60 3.61 -15.90
C VAL A 23 3.10 3.49 -16.17
N CYS A 24 2.60 2.28 -16.39
CA CYS A 24 1.18 2.03 -16.68
C CYS A 24 0.26 2.57 -15.58
N PHE A 25 0.62 2.36 -14.31
CA PHE A 25 -0.14 2.86 -13.17
C PHE A 25 -0.20 4.39 -13.16
N LYS A 26 0.94 5.06 -13.40
CA LYS A 26 0.97 6.52 -13.45
C LYS A 26 0.14 7.06 -14.61
N ASP A 27 0.18 6.42 -15.77
CA ASP A 27 -0.60 6.84 -16.94
C ASP A 27 -2.11 6.70 -16.72
N LEU A 28 -2.54 5.69 -15.97
CA LEU A 28 -3.96 5.42 -15.68
C LEU A 28 -4.50 6.17 -14.46
N VAL A 29 -3.71 6.26 -13.39
CA VAL A 29 -4.15 6.79 -12.08
C VAL A 29 -3.71 8.25 -11.88
N GLY A 30 -2.68 8.71 -12.59
CA GLY A 30 -2.16 10.08 -12.52
C GLY A 30 -1.07 10.29 -11.46
N GLU A 31 -0.81 9.30 -10.60
CA GLU A 31 0.25 9.35 -9.58
C GLU A 31 1.10 8.07 -9.57
N THR A 32 2.27 8.13 -8.95
CA THR A 32 3.12 6.93 -8.86
C THR A 32 2.51 5.89 -7.90
N PRO A 33 2.67 4.58 -8.15
CA PRO A 33 2.10 3.58 -7.26
C PRO A 33 2.63 3.63 -5.82
N LEU A 34 3.84 4.16 -5.60
CA LEU A 34 4.38 4.37 -4.25
C LEU A 34 3.63 5.48 -3.49
N GLN A 35 3.29 6.58 -4.17
CA GLN A 35 2.51 7.68 -3.59
C GLN A 35 1.11 7.19 -3.23
N TYR A 36 0.45 6.51 -4.18
CA TYR A 36 -0.86 5.91 -3.97
C TYR A 36 -0.85 4.94 -2.78
N LEU A 37 0.12 4.02 -2.74
CA LEU A 37 0.25 3.07 -1.63
C LEU A 37 0.45 3.78 -0.29
N THR A 38 1.28 4.83 -0.24
CA THR A 38 1.49 5.60 1.00
C THR A 38 0.18 6.20 1.51
N GLY A 39 -0.62 6.82 0.63
CA GLY A 39 -1.93 7.38 0.99
C GLY A 39 -2.90 6.31 1.49
N TRP A 40 -2.99 5.18 0.76
CA TRP A 40 -3.83 4.05 1.13
C TRP A 40 -3.48 3.48 2.51
N ARG A 41 -2.18 3.35 2.81
CA ARG A 41 -1.69 2.86 4.11
C ARG A 41 -2.13 3.77 5.25
N MET A 42 -2.03 5.09 5.07
CA MET A 42 -2.47 6.06 6.07
C MET A 42 -3.98 6.02 6.28
N GLN A 43 -4.78 5.97 5.21
CA GLN A 43 -6.24 5.86 5.32
C GLN A 43 -6.65 4.59 6.08
N LYS A 44 -5.99 3.46 5.79
CA LYS A 44 -6.22 2.20 6.51
C LYS A 44 -5.78 2.28 7.97
N ALA A 45 -4.63 2.91 8.24
CA ALA A 45 -4.12 3.11 9.60
C ALA A 45 -5.08 3.95 10.43
N THR A 46 -5.62 5.05 9.87
CA THR A 46 -6.63 5.88 10.53
C THR A 46 -7.86 5.08 10.92
N GLY A 47 -8.39 4.25 10.02
CA GLY A 47 -9.55 3.39 10.32
C GLY A 47 -9.26 2.35 11.41
N LEU A 48 -8.04 1.82 11.47
CA LEU A 48 -7.63 0.89 12.52
C LEU A 48 -7.42 1.58 13.87
N LEU A 49 -6.83 2.78 13.87
CA LEU A 49 -6.62 3.58 15.09
C LEU A 49 -7.95 4.04 15.69
N GLN A 50 -8.93 4.41 14.87
CA GLN A 50 -10.26 4.81 15.33
C GLN A 50 -11.02 3.68 16.04
N LYS A 51 -10.75 2.41 15.71
CA LYS A 51 -11.36 1.27 16.40
C LYS A 51 -10.80 1.07 17.81
N GLY A 52 -9.57 1.53 18.09
CA GLY A 52 -8.97 1.47 19.42
C GLY A 52 -8.52 0.08 19.91
N ASP A 53 -8.73 -0.98 19.12
CA ASP A 53 -8.52 -2.37 19.56
C ASP A 53 -7.08 -2.89 19.39
N LYS A 54 -6.19 -2.12 18.76
CA LYS A 54 -4.81 -2.54 18.44
C LYS A 54 -3.79 -1.51 18.93
N LYS A 55 -2.62 -1.97 19.37
CA LYS A 55 -1.51 -1.07 19.71
C LYS A 55 -0.96 -0.41 18.45
N LEU A 56 -0.41 0.80 18.59
CA LEU A 56 0.13 1.59 17.47
C LEU A 56 1.12 0.80 16.60
N PHE A 57 2.02 0.03 17.21
CA PHE A 57 2.99 -0.81 16.49
C PHE A 57 2.32 -1.92 15.67
N GLU A 58 1.25 -2.52 16.20
CA GLU A 58 0.49 -3.54 15.47
C GLU A 58 -0.26 -2.93 14.28
N VAL A 59 -0.75 -1.69 14.43
CA VAL A 59 -1.34 -0.93 13.33
C VAL A 59 -0.29 -0.59 12.26
N ALA A 60 0.89 -0.10 12.64
CA ALA A 60 1.97 0.20 11.70
C ALA A 60 2.33 -1.03 10.83
N LYS A 61 2.58 -2.17 11.48
CA LYS A 61 2.89 -3.43 10.79
C LYS A 61 1.76 -3.88 9.85
N SER A 62 0.51 -3.74 10.29
CA SER A 62 -0.67 -4.14 9.50
C SER A 62 -0.92 -3.33 8.22
N VAL A 63 -0.35 -2.13 8.15
CA VAL A 63 -0.40 -1.28 6.96
C VAL A 63 0.93 -1.27 6.20
N GLY A 64 1.87 -2.14 6.57
CA GLY A 64 3.14 -2.31 5.86
C GLY A 64 4.22 -1.27 6.22
N TYR A 65 4.10 -0.59 7.36
CA TYR A 65 5.23 0.08 8.01
C TYR A 65 5.88 -0.96 8.95
N ASP A 66 6.98 -1.57 8.51
CA ASP A 66 7.91 -2.33 9.37
C ASP A 66 9.04 -1.41 9.84
#